data_AF-A0A7S1DYH5-F1
#
_entry.id   AF-A0A7S1DYH5-F1
#
_cell.length_a   1.000
_cell.length_b   1.000
_cell.length_c   1.000
_cell.angle_alpha   90.00
_cell.angle_beta   90.00
_cell.angle_gamma   90.00
#
_symmetry.space_group_name_H-M   'P 1'
#
loop_
_entity.id
_entity.type
_entity.pdbx_description
1 polymer ?
#
loop_
_entity_poly.entity_id
_entity_poly.type
_entity_poly.pdbx_seq_one_letter_code
_entity_poly.pdbx_strand_id
1 'polypeptide(L)'
;LVGGLETPPPCITVSETGSMVVLCCGRQCRVVTINGAPLATIEVDSNGDRFTAGAPVRAPEWCSDHAVVVTGHANGCVRIWRLAPLKLPGVKRYGPGWRSVAGGEGQQQLTL
;
A
#
# COMPACT_ATOMS: atom_id res chain seq x y z
N LEU A 1 -17.88 32.08 0.82
CA LEU A 1 -18.45 30.74 0.58
C LEU A 1 -17.33 29.86 0.02
N VAL A 2 -16.56 29.21 0.89
CA VAL A 2 -15.50 28.28 0.49
C VAL A 2 -16.12 26.89 0.49
N GLY A 3 -16.38 26.33 -0.68
CA GLY A 3 -17.17 25.11 -0.82
C GLY A 3 -17.00 24.46 -2.19
N GLY A 4 -15.75 24.25 -2.60
CA GLY A 4 -15.42 23.31 -3.66
C GLY A 4 -14.79 22.09 -3.02
N LEU A 5 -15.45 20.93 -3.10
CA LEU A 5 -14.88 19.65 -2.67
C LEU A 5 -13.80 19.26 -3.69
N GLU A 6 -12.67 19.98 -3.73
CA GLU A 6 -11.59 19.64 -4.64
C GLU A 6 -11.04 18.26 -4.27
N THR A 7 -11.17 17.34 -5.20
CA THR A 7 -10.46 16.06 -5.14
C THR A 7 -8.96 16.36 -5.19
N PRO A 8 -8.14 15.79 -4.30
CA PRO A 8 -6.71 16.01 -4.33
C PRO A 8 -6.18 15.58 -5.70
N PRO A 9 -5.19 16.30 -6.26
CA PRO A 9 -4.61 15.94 -7.53
C PRO A 9 -4.09 14.50 -7.48
N PRO A 10 -4.25 13.72 -8.55
CA PRO A 10 -3.75 12.35 -8.58
C PRO A 10 -2.23 12.35 -8.38
N CYS A 11 -1.72 11.33 -7.69
CA CYS A 11 -0.29 11.15 -7.49
C CYS A 11 0.21 9.89 -8.20
N ILE A 12 1.38 10.00 -8.82
CA ILE A 12 2.13 8.88 -9.39
C ILE A 12 3.52 8.86 -8.77
N THR A 13 3.96 7.68 -8.35
CA THR A 13 5.33 7.45 -7.89
C THR A 13 5.87 6.16 -8.47
N VAL A 14 7.18 6.11 -8.64
CA VAL A 14 7.91 4.95 -9.17
C VAL A 14 8.92 4.51 -8.13
N SER A 15 9.03 3.21 -7.89
CA SER A 15 10.04 2.67 -6.98
C SER A 15 11.45 2.95 -7.51
N GLU A 16 12.40 3.18 -6.61
CA GLU A 16 13.82 3.36 -6.95
C GLU A 16 14.38 2.23 -7.83
N THR A 17 13.98 0.98 -7.56
CA THR A 17 14.38 -0.20 -8.35
C THR A 17 13.70 -0.31 -9.72
N GLY A 18 12.77 0.59 -10.04
CA GLY A 18 11.99 0.58 -11.28
C GLY A 18 11.02 -0.59 -11.43
N SER A 19 10.81 -1.40 -10.39
CA SER A 19 9.94 -2.58 -10.46
C SER A 19 8.45 -2.26 -10.32
N MET A 20 8.11 -1.10 -9.75
CA MET A 20 6.75 -0.78 -9.32
C MET A 20 6.39 0.69 -9.57
N VAL A 21 5.12 0.91 -9.90
CA VAL A 21 4.49 2.22 -10.02
C VAL A 21 3.26 2.23 -9.11
N VAL A 22 3.12 3.28 -8.31
CA VAL A 22 1.96 3.51 -7.45
C VAL A 22 1.20 4.71 -8.01
N LEU A 23 -0.11 4.52 -8.23
CA LEU A 23 -1.02 5.49 -8.79
C LEU A 23 -2.17 5.68 -7.81
N CYS A 24 -2.27 6.82 -7.13
CA CYS A 24 -3.43 7.10 -6.30
C CYS A 24 -4.27 8.23 -6.88
N CYS A 25 -5.58 7.99 -7.00
CA CYS A 25 -6.56 8.93 -7.55
C CYS A 25 -7.87 8.81 -6.78
N GLY A 26 -8.26 9.89 -6.09
CA GLY A 26 -9.48 9.92 -5.28
C GLY A 26 -9.46 8.81 -4.23
N ARG A 27 -10.35 7.81 -4.37
CA ARG A 27 -10.52 6.72 -3.41
C ARG A 27 -9.84 5.41 -3.80
N GLN A 28 -9.15 5.40 -4.94
CA GLN A 28 -8.48 4.21 -5.45
C GLN A 28 -6.98 4.46 -5.53
N CYS A 29 -6.20 3.50 -5.04
CA CYS A 29 -4.77 3.45 -5.30
C CYS A 29 -4.42 2.13 -5.98
N ARG A 30 -3.74 2.20 -7.12
CA ARG A 30 -3.31 1.04 -7.90
C ARG A 30 -1.80 0.91 -7.81
N VAL A 31 -1.37 -0.33 -7.66
CA VAL A 31 0.03 -0.71 -7.69
C VAL A 31 0.22 -1.60 -8.92
N VAL A 32 1.11 -1.19 -9.80
CA VAL A 32 1.38 -1.88 -11.07
C VAL A 32 2.88 -2.05 -11.26
N THR A 33 3.29 -2.98 -12.12
CA THR A 33 4.68 -3.01 -12.60
C THR A 33 4.94 -1.83 -13.53
N ILE A 34 6.21 -1.51 -13.79
CA ILE A 34 6.57 -0.52 -14.81
C ILE A 34 6.05 -0.87 -16.22
N ASN A 35 5.78 -2.17 -16.46
CA ASN A 35 5.19 -2.67 -17.71
C ASN A 35 3.65 -2.66 -17.68
N GLY A 36 3.03 -2.09 -16.65
CA GLY A 36 1.57 -1.95 -16.52
C GLY A 36 0.83 -3.18 -16.01
N ALA A 37 1.53 -4.26 -15.63
CA ALA A 37 0.88 -5.44 -15.06
C ALA A 37 0.32 -5.12 -13.66
N PRO A 38 -0.95 -5.44 -13.36
CA PRO A 38 -1.54 -5.11 -12.07
C PRO A 38 -0.94 -5.97 -10.95
N LEU A 39 -0.56 -5.32 -9.84
CA LEU A 39 -0.04 -5.98 -8.64
C LEU A 39 -1.06 -5.94 -7.49
N ALA A 40 -1.69 -4.79 -7.28
CA ALA A 40 -2.74 -4.61 -6.28
C ALA A 40 -3.65 -3.42 -6.61
N THR A 41 -4.87 -3.46 -6.10
CA THR A 41 -5.78 -2.32 -6.04
C THR A 41 -6.22 -2.16 -4.59
N ILE A 42 -6.08 -0.95 -4.07
CA ILE A 42 -6.49 -0.55 -2.72
C ILE A 42 -7.61 0.45 -2.89
N GLU A 43 -8.75 0.20 -2.25
CA GLU A 43 -9.88 1.11 -2.20
C GLU A 43 -10.18 1.44 -0.74
N VAL A 44 -10.42 2.72 -0.46
CA VAL A 44 -10.83 3.16 0.88
C VAL A 44 -12.35 3.21 0.98
N ASP A 45 -12.87 2.78 2.12
CA ASP A 45 -14.29 2.74 2.43
C ASP A 45 -14.88 4.15 2.63
N SER A 46 -16.19 4.25 2.47
CA SER A 46 -16.92 5.51 2.34
C SER A 46 -17.05 6.24 3.68
N ASN A 47 -16.19 7.24 3.89
CA ASN A 47 -16.39 8.37 4.82
C ASN A 47 -15.50 9.57 4.43
N GLY A 48 -15.54 9.98 3.16
CA GLY A 48 -14.75 11.13 2.67
C GLY A 48 -13.22 10.91 2.63
N ASP A 49 -12.76 9.70 2.99
CA ASP A 49 -11.37 9.27 2.85
C ASP A 49 -10.98 9.20 1.37
N ARG A 50 -9.81 9.73 1.07
CA ARG A 50 -9.21 9.84 -0.25
C ARG A 50 -7.70 9.89 -0.11
N PHE A 51 -7.01 9.29 -1.06
CA PHE A 51 -5.56 9.32 -1.15
C PHE A 51 -5.09 10.74 -1.49
N THR A 52 -4.10 11.22 -0.76
CA THR A 52 -3.43 12.51 -1.02
C THR A 52 -1.96 12.31 -1.42
N ALA A 53 -1.39 11.15 -1.09
CA ALA A 53 -0.05 10.74 -1.49
C ALA A 53 0.07 9.22 -1.50
N GLY A 54 1.01 8.69 -2.27
CA GLY A 54 1.34 7.27 -2.30
C GLY A 54 2.77 7.05 -2.78
N ALA A 55 3.52 6.19 -2.08
CA ALA A 55 4.90 5.88 -2.43
C ALA A 55 5.22 4.40 -2.18
N PRO A 56 5.89 3.71 -3.12
CA PRO A 56 6.56 2.45 -2.82
C PRO A 56 7.81 2.76 -2.00
N VAL A 57 7.99 2.05 -0.89
CA VAL A 57 9.13 2.20 0.02
C VAL A 57 9.79 0.86 0.20
N ARG A 58 11.12 0.85 0.30
CA ARG A 58 11.87 -0.35 0.69
C ARG A 58 11.29 -0.90 1.99
N ALA A 59 11.09 -2.21 2.03
CA ALA A 59 10.52 -2.82 3.20
C ALA A 59 11.38 -2.53 4.45
N PRO A 60 10.76 -2.12 5.56
CA PRO A 60 11.45 -1.95 6.84
C PRO A 60 11.86 -3.32 7.41
N GLU A 61 12.77 -3.32 8.38
CA GLU A 61 13.39 -4.53 8.94
C GLU A 61 12.39 -5.59 9.43
N TRP A 62 11.24 -5.16 9.96
CA TRP A 62 10.17 -6.05 10.43
C TRP A 62 9.36 -6.72 9.31
N CYS A 63 9.60 -6.34 8.05
CA CYS A 63 8.88 -6.81 6.89
C CYS A 63 9.81 -7.65 6.01
N SER A 64 9.54 -8.95 5.93
CA SER A 64 10.30 -9.89 5.09
C SER A 64 10.07 -9.69 3.58
N ASP A 65 9.13 -8.83 3.19
CA ASP A 65 8.86 -8.53 1.79
C ASP A 65 9.90 -7.55 1.24
N HIS A 66 9.97 -7.39 -0.09
CA HIS A 66 10.95 -6.50 -0.70
C HIS A 66 10.55 -5.02 -0.65
N ALA A 67 9.24 -4.74 -0.60
CA ALA A 67 8.70 -3.38 -0.57
C ALA A 67 7.35 -3.32 0.14
N VAL A 68 7.02 -2.13 0.65
CA VAL A 68 5.69 -1.76 1.15
C VAL A 68 5.21 -0.54 0.38
N VAL A 69 3.90 -0.28 0.41
CA VAL A 69 3.34 0.98 -0.09
C VAL A 69 2.88 1.82 1.10
N VAL A 70 3.32 3.07 1.14
CA VAL A 70 2.89 4.04 2.14
C VAL A 70 1.93 5.02 1.48
N THR A 71 0.78 5.27 2.09
CA THR A 71 -0.21 6.21 1.58
C THR A 71 -0.60 7.25 2.63
N GLY A 72 -0.72 8.50 2.18
CA GLY A 72 -1.31 9.59 2.94
C GLY A 72 -2.79 9.76 2.58
N HIS A 73 -3.61 10.09 3.57
CA HIS A 73 -5.06 10.18 3.46
C HIS A 73 -5.59 11.55 3.91
N ALA A 74 -6.70 11.99 3.33
CA ALA A 74 -7.32 13.27 3.68
C ALA A 74 -7.94 13.30 5.09
N ASN A 75 -8.18 12.15 5.70
CA ASN A 75 -8.58 12.06 7.11
C ASN A 75 -7.40 12.25 8.08
N GLY A 76 -6.20 12.55 7.57
CA GLY A 76 -4.99 12.76 8.36
C GLY A 76 -4.23 11.48 8.70
N CYS A 77 -4.72 10.31 8.30
CA CYS A 77 -4.02 9.05 8.53
C CYS A 77 -2.92 8.79 7.51
N VAL A 78 -1.89 8.08 7.96
CA VAL A 78 -0.91 7.40 7.10
C VAL A 78 -1.15 5.91 7.24
N ARG A 79 -1.20 5.19 6.12
CA ARG A 79 -1.36 3.73 6.09
C ARG A 79 -0.17 3.07 5.42
N ILE A 80 0.23 1.93 5.94
CA ILE A 80 1.31 1.10 5.39
C ILE A 80 0.68 -0.20 4.91
N TRP A 81 0.83 -0.45 3.61
CA TRP A 81 0.31 -1.62 2.94
C TRP A 81 1.45 -2.57 2.63
N ARG A 82 1.38 -3.76 3.23
CA ARG A 82 2.21 -4.87 2.80
C ARG A 82 1.60 -5.46 1.54
N LEU A 83 2.39 -5.53 0.47
CA LEU A 83 1.98 -6.27 -0.71
C LEU A 83 2.24 -7.74 -0.43
N ALA A 84 1.17 -8.55 -0.44
CA ALA A 84 1.36 -9.98 -0.43
C ALA A 84 2.29 -10.35 -1.60
N PRO A 85 3.26 -11.27 -1.41
CA PRO A 85 4.07 -11.78 -2.49
C PRO A 85 3.14 -12.24 -3.60
N LEU A 86 3.37 -11.69 -4.79
CA LEU A 86 2.72 -12.17 -5.99
C LEU A 86 2.96 -13.67 -6.06
N LYS A 87 1.89 -14.46 -6.01
CA LYS A 87 1.91 -15.81 -6.59
C LYS A 87 2.06 -15.62 -8.09
N LEU A 88 3.27 -15.34 -8.54
CA LEU A 88 3.61 -15.46 -9.95
C LEU A 88 3.34 -16.91 -10.34
N PRO A 89 2.51 -17.19 -11.36
CA PRO A 89 2.30 -18.56 -11.84
C PRO A 89 3.67 -19.18 -12.14
N GLY A 90 4.05 -20.22 -11.41
CA GLY A 90 5.32 -20.94 -11.59
C GLY A 90 6.41 -20.67 -10.55
N VAL A 91 6.26 -19.71 -9.63
CA VAL A 91 7.25 -19.49 -8.55
C VAL A 91 6.72 -20.06 -7.23
N LYS A 92 7.21 -21.24 -6.83
CA LYS A 92 6.96 -21.80 -5.48
C LYS A 92 7.68 -20.92 -4.44
N ARG A 93 6.93 -20.25 -3.56
CA ARG A 93 7.46 -19.76 -2.27
C ARG A 93 6.68 -20.39 -1.12
N TYR A 94 7.43 -20.91 -0.15
CA TYR A 94 6.96 -21.54 1.08
C TYR A 94 6.85 -20.47 2.19
N GLY A 95 5.71 -20.34 2.89
CA GLY A 95 5.58 -19.52 4.10
C GLY A 95 4.15 -19.07 4.45
N PRO A 96 3.77 -18.93 5.74
CA PRO A 96 2.37 -19.01 6.18
C PRO A 96 1.67 -17.65 6.31
N GLY A 97 0.38 -17.63 5.94
CA GLY A 97 -0.70 -16.85 6.56
C GLY A 97 -0.54 -15.34 6.79
N TRP A 98 -1.25 -14.53 6.00
CA TRP A 98 -1.31 -13.06 6.06
C TRP A 98 -2.12 -12.54 7.26
N ARG A 99 -1.70 -11.42 7.87
CA ARG A 99 -2.50 -10.63 8.83
C ARG A 99 -2.18 -9.15 8.71
N SER A 100 -3.19 -8.28 8.83
CA SER A 100 -2.99 -6.85 9.04
C SER A 100 -2.42 -6.60 10.44
N VAL A 101 -1.36 -5.80 10.53
CA VAL A 101 -0.82 -5.35 11.82
C VAL A 101 -1.21 -3.90 11.97
N ALA A 102 -2.22 -3.64 12.79
CA ALA A 102 -2.43 -2.31 13.35
C ALA A 102 -1.45 -2.16 14.51
N GLY A 103 -0.66 -1.09 14.51
CA GLY A 103 0.23 -0.76 15.62
C GLY A 103 -0.60 -0.40 16.85
N GLY A 104 -0.73 -1.35 17.77
CA GLY A 104 -1.16 -1.14 19.14
C GLY A 104 -0.23 -1.96 20.04
N GLU A 105 0.37 -1.32 21.04
CA GLU A 105 1.22 -1.98 22.03
C GLU A 105 0.46 -3.12 22.70
N GLY A 106 1.03 -4.32 22.64
CA GLY A 106 0.48 -5.50 23.29
C GLY A 106 1.28 -6.75 22.91
N GLN A 107 2.16 -7.17 23.81
CA GLN A 107 2.88 -8.44 23.77
C GLN A 107 1.97 -9.59 23.33
N GLN A 108 2.39 -10.38 22.34
CA GLN A 108 2.06 -11.80 22.32
C GLN A 108 3.30 -12.62 21.93
N GLN A 109 3.84 -13.26 22.96
CA GLN A 109 4.79 -14.36 22.90
C GLN A 109 4.03 -15.63 22.51
N LEU A 110 4.57 -16.46 21.61
CA LEU A 110 4.15 -17.84 21.46
C LEU A 110 5.37 -18.77 21.36
N THR A 111 5.37 -19.73 22.28
CA THR A 111 6.29 -20.85 22.47
C THR A 111 6.19 -21.85 21.32
N LEU A 112 7.32 -22.52 21.04
CA LEU A 112 7.61 -23.45 19.94
C LEU A 112 6.51 -24.47 19.62
#